data_AF-A0A7V7T591-F1
#
_entry.id   AF-A0A7V7T591-F1
#
_cell.length_a   1.000
_cell.length_b   1.000
_cell.length_c   1.000
_cell.angle_alpha   90.00
_cell.angle_beta   90.00
_cell.angle_gamma   90.00
#
_symmetry.space_group_name_H-M   'P 1'
#
loop_
_entity.id
_entity.type
_entity.pdbx_description
1 polymer ?
#
loop_
_entity_poly.entity_id
_entity_poly.type
_entity_poly.pdbx_seq_one_letter_code
_entity_poly.pdbx_strand_id
1 'polypeptide(L)'
;MTAQLPCGAQDLLEAAIVQKRRLNLVCLNQADQQINYQHILPLDVFSREGVEWLSFMYADDHGGIRRVDINTAKILSFQAVDNRQPILQYQCS
;
A
#
# COMPACT_ATOMS: atom_id res chain seq x y z
N MET A 1 -3.05 -20.88 -3.04
CA MET A 1 -4.01 -20.01 -2.33
C MET A 1 -3.47 -18.59 -2.40
N THR A 2 -4.15 -17.70 -3.13
CA THR A 2 -3.83 -16.29 -3.21
C THR A 2 -4.19 -15.65 -1.87
N ALA A 3 -3.19 -15.34 -1.04
CA ALA A 3 -3.42 -14.65 0.22
C ALA A 3 -3.90 -13.23 -0.09
N GLN A 4 -5.19 -12.97 -0.03
CA GLN A 4 -5.72 -11.60 -0.16
C GLN A 4 -5.43 -10.81 1.11
N LEU A 5 -5.40 -9.49 0.99
CA LEU A 5 -5.35 -8.62 2.14
C LEU A 5 -6.62 -8.86 2.99
N PRO A 6 -6.54 -8.96 4.33
CA PRO A 6 -7.74 -9.10 5.15
C PRO A 6 -8.71 -7.94 4.91
N CYS A 7 -10.02 -8.19 4.88
CA CYS A 7 -11.04 -7.19 4.53
C CYS A 7 -10.91 -5.88 5.35
N GLY A 8 -10.64 -5.97 6.65
CA GLY A 8 -10.42 -4.76 7.48
C GLY A 8 -9.16 -3.97 7.08
N ALA A 9 -8.12 -4.62 6.59
CA ALA A 9 -6.93 -3.93 6.07
C ALA A 9 -7.21 -3.28 4.71
N GLN A 10 -8.11 -3.87 3.92
CA GLN A 10 -8.52 -3.31 2.63
C GLN A 10 -9.34 -2.02 2.83
N ASP A 11 -10.30 -2.03 3.76
CA ASP A 11 -11.07 -0.83 4.12
C ASP A 11 -10.16 0.32 4.58
N LEU A 12 -9.11 0.01 5.35
CA LEU A 12 -8.13 1.01 5.79
C LEU A 12 -7.30 1.58 4.63
N LEU A 13 -6.97 0.76 3.64
CA LEU A 13 -6.23 1.18 2.44
C LEU A 13 -7.11 2.08 1.56
N GLU A 14 -8.38 1.71 1.36
CA GLU A 14 -9.37 2.54 0.66
C GLU A 14 -9.59 3.88 1.37
N ALA A 15 -9.69 3.87 2.71
CA ALA A 15 -9.79 5.08 3.51
C ALA A 15 -8.56 5.99 3.33
N ALA A 16 -7.35 5.41 3.23
CA ALA A 16 -6.14 6.18 2.96
C ALA A 16 -6.18 6.88 1.60
N ILE A 17 -6.68 6.19 0.57
CA ILE A 17 -6.85 6.73 -0.79
C ILE A 17 -7.84 7.89 -0.80
N VAL A 18 -9.04 7.68 -0.25
CA VAL A 18 -10.10 8.70 -0.20
C VAL A 18 -9.63 9.95 0.56
N GLN A 19 -8.92 9.77 1.67
CA GLN A 19 -8.39 10.87 2.49
C GLN A 19 -7.08 11.46 1.97
N LYS A 20 -6.53 10.92 0.86
CA LYS A 20 -5.23 11.31 0.28
C LYS A 20 -4.11 11.30 1.31
N ARG A 21 -4.09 10.27 2.17
CA ARG A 21 -3.13 10.11 3.27
C ARG A 21 -1.89 9.41 2.78
N ARG A 22 -0.73 9.99 3.07
CA ARG A 22 0.54 9.35 2.78
C ARG A 22 0.77 8.17 3.71
N LEU A 23 1.33 7.09 3.18
CA LEU A 23 1.61 5.88 3.93
C LEU A 23 3.10 5.56 3.91
N ASN A 24 3.58 4.92 4.97
CA ASN A 24 4.75 4.04 4.91
C ASN A 24 4.23 2.64 4.64
N LEU A 25 4.85 1.94 3.69
CA LEU A 25 4.40 0.67 3.15
C LEU A 25 5.56 -0.33 3.13
N VAL A 26 5.30 -1.54 3.63
CA VAL A 26 6.21 -2.67 3.53
C VAL A 26 5.53 -3.77 2.72
N CYS A 27 6.20 -4.25 1.67
CA CYS A 27 5.66 -5.30 0.81
C CYS A 27 6.76 -6.23 0.28
N LEU A 28 6.35 -7.36 -0.28
CA LEU A 28 7.22 -8.28 -1.02
C LEU A 28 7.26 -7.91 -2.50
N ASN A 29 8.44 -7.95 -3.11
CA ASN A 29 8.61 -7.82 -4.55
C ASN A 29 8.34 -9.14 -5.29
N GLN A 30 8.57 -9.16 -6.61
CA GLN A 30 8.37 -10.37 -7.42
C GLN A 30 9.31 -11.53 -7.06
N ALA A 31 10.45 -11.24 -6.43
CA ALA A 31 11.41 -12.22 -5.93
C ALA A 31 11.20 -12.57 -4.44
N ASP A 32 10.03 -12.21 -3.87
CA ASP A 32 9.68 -12.41 -2.46
C ASP A 32 10.67 -11.76 -1.47
N GLN A 33 11.32 -10.68 -1.88
CA GLN A 33 12.16 -9.86 -1.02
C GLN A 33 11.36 -8.68 -0.47
N GLN A 34 11.56 -8.37 0.80
CA GLN A 34 10.93 -7.22 1.44
C GLN A 34 11.48 -5.90 0.88
N ILE A 35 10.58 -5.01 0.51
CA ILE A 35 10.83 -3.63 0.11
C ILE A 35 10.04 -2.70 1.03
N ASN A 36 10.68 -1.59 1.41
CA ASN A 36 10.07 -0.53 2.20
C ASN A 36 9.92 0.71 1.31
N TYR A 37 8.69 1.22 1.18
CA TYR A 37 8.41 2.51 0.58
C TYR A 37 7.98 3.49 1.67
N GLN A 38 8.57 4.68 1.67
CA GLN A 38 8.24 5.73 2.63
C GLN A 38 7.46 6.86 1.96
N HIS A 39 6.54 7.47 2.71
CA HIS A 39 5.76 8.63 2.28
C HIS A 39 5.03 8.44 0.93
N ILE A 40 4.60 7.23 0.61
CA ILE A 40 3.85 6.97 -0.62
C ILE A 40 2.51 7.69 -0.61
N LEU A 41 2.01 8.08 -1.77
CA LEU A 41 0.63 8.51 -1.95
C LEU A 41 -0.14 7.38 -2.64
N PRO A 42 -1.00 6.63 -1.91
CA PRO A 42 -1.86 5.64 -2.53
C PRO A 42 -2.88 6.36 -3.41
N LEU A 43 -3.11 5.83 -4.62
CA LEU A 43 -3.96 6.44 -5.64
C LEU A 43 -5.27 5.68 -5.81
N ASP A 44 -5.20 4.36 -5.88
CA ASP A 44 -6.35 3.51 -6.18
C ASP A 44 -6.08 2.04 -5.82
N VAL A 45 -7.15 1.29 -5.57
CA VAL A 45 -7.15 -0.18 -5.50
C VAL A 45 -8.02 -0.69 -6.65
N PHE A 46 -7.43 -1.53 -7.51
CA PHE A 46 -8.12 -2.03 -8.68
C PHE A 46 -7.92 -3.54 -8.86
N SER A 47 -8.85 -4.18 -9.56
CA SER A 47 -8.77 -5.60 -9.89
C SER A 47 -8.27 -5.81 -11.32
N ARG A 48 -7.28 -6.68 -11.49
CA ARG A 48 -6.78 -7.14 -12.80
C ARG A 48 -6.57 -8.65 -12.74
N GLU A 49 -7.21 -9.39 -13.65
CA GLU A 49 -7.13 -10.85 -13.75
C GLU A 49 -7.50 -11.58 -12.44
N GLY A 50 -8.48 -11.06 -11.71
CA GLY A 50 -8.92 -11.64 -10.43
C GLY A 50 -7.95 -11.39 -9.25
N VAL A 51 -6.93 -10.56 -9.45
CA VAL A 51 -5.97 -10.15 -8.43
C VAL A 51 -6.16 -8.66 -8.14
N GLU A 52 -6.09 -8.28 -6.87
CA GLU A 52 -6.17 -6.90 -6.44
C GLU A 52 -4.80 -6.23 -6.40
N TRP A 53 -4.76 -4.98 -6.86
CA TRP A 53 -3.55 -4.19 -7.01
C TRP A 53 -3.73 -2.82 -6.37
N LEU A 54 -2.72 -2.37 -5.64
CA LEU A 54 -2.60 -0.99 -5.15
C LEU A 54 -1.72 -0.21 -6.12
N SER A 55 -2.25 0.88 -6.67
CA SER A 55 -1.46 1.90 -7.39
C SER A 55 -1.05 3.00 -6.43
N PHE A 56 0.23 3.39 -6.43
CA PHE A 56 0.72 4.50 -5.61
C PHE A 56 1.85 5.28 -6.28
N MET A 57 2.10 6.48 -5.76
CA MET A 57 3.23 7.33 -6.16
C MET A 57 4.22 7.52 -5.01
N TYR A 58 5.51 7.57 -5.32
CA TYR A 58 6.57 7.92 -4.37
C TYR A 58 7.68 8.73 -5.06
N ALA A 59 8.48 9.44 -4.27
CA ALA A 59 9.69 10.08 -4.78
C ALA A 59 10.86 9.10 -4.68
N ASP A 60 11.60 8.91 -5.77
CA ASP A 60 12.85 8.17 -5.75
C ASP A 60 14.00 9.02 -5.18
N ASP A 61 15.15 8.38 -4.95
CA ASP A 61 16.32 9.01 -4.33
C ASP A 61 16.94 10.14 -5.18
N HIS A 62 16.50 10.28 -6.43
CA HIS A 62 16.93 11.34 -7.35
C HIS A 62 15.88 12.47 -7.46
N GLY A 63 14.83 12.44 -6.62
CA GLY A 63 13.75 13.41 -6.63
C GLY A 63 12.73 13.20 -7.76
N GLY A 64 12.85 12.12 -8.51
CA GLY A 64 11.89 11.72 -9.54
C GLY A 64 10.63 11.14 -8.93
N ILE A 65 9.47 11.46 -9.51
CA ILE A 65 8.20 10.86 -9.08
C ILE A 65 7.95 9.59 -9.86
N ARG A 66 7.81 8.47 -9.15
CA ARG A 66 7.48 7.16 -9.73
C ARG A 66 6.08 6.76 -9.36
N ARG A 67 5.41 6.05 -10.28
CA ARG A 67 4.16 5.35 -10.05
C ARG A 67 4.41 3.85 -10.12
N VAL A 68 3.89 3.11 -9.15
CA VAL A 68 4.06 1.65 -9.04
C VAL A 68 2.73 1.02 -8.70
N ASP A 69 2.50 -0.16 -9.29
CA ASP A 69 1.39 -1.03 -8.93
C ASP A 69 1.94 -2.27 -8.22
N ILE A 70 1.38 -2.60 -7.06
CA ILE A 70 1.73 -3.82 -6.32
C ILE A 70 0.50 -4.68 -6.08
N ASN A 71 0.68 -5.99 -6.08
CA ASN A 71 -0.36 -6.92 -5.65
C ASN A 71 -0.62 -6.72 -4.15
N THR A 72 -1.88 -6.48 -3.75
CA THR A 72 -2.25 -6.25 -2.35
C THR A 72 -1.93 -7.46 -1.47
N ALA A 73 -1.93 -8.67 -2.05
CA ALA A 73 -1.48 -9.92 -1.41
C ALA A 73 -0.04 -9.90 -0.91
N LYS A 74 0.80 -9.01 -1.45
CA LYS A 74 2.21 -8.89 -1.12
C LYS A 74 2.47 -7.82 -0.05
N ILE A 75 1.44 -7.12 0.42
CA ILE A 75 1.57 -6.09 1.45
C ILE A 75 1.72 -6.76 2.82
N LEU A 76 2.81 -6.43 3.51
CA LEU A 76 3.11 -6.93 4.85
C LEU A 76 2.61 -5.96 5.92
N SER A 77 2.77 -4.65 5.70
CA SER A 77 2.26 -3.63 6.60
C SER A 77 2.10 -2.30 5.89
N PHE A 78 1.22 -1.45 6.41
CA PHE A 78 1.22 -0.04 6.07
C PHE A 78 0.76 0.80 7.26
N GLN A 79 1.20 2.05 7.29
CA GLN A 79 0.81 3.01 8.32
C GLN A 79 0.73 4.40 7.72
N ALA A 80 -0.31 5.16 8.02
CA ALA A 80 -0.35 6.57 7.68
C ALA A 80 0.78 7.32 8.41
N VAL A 81 1.44 8.23 7.69
CA VAL A 81 2.53 9.04 8.24
C VAL A 81 2.05 10.12 9.23
N ASP A 82 0.74 10.31 9.32
CA ASP A 82 0.08 11.26 10.19
C ASP A 82 -0.78 10.52 11.24
N ASN A 83 -1.05 11.20 12.36
CA ASN A 83 -1.84 10.65 13.47
C ASN A 83 -3.31 11.09 13.43
N ARG A 84 -3.86 11.39 12.24
CA ARG A 84 -5.28 11.77 12.11
C ARG A 84 -6.18 10.56 12.36
N GLN A 85 -7.34 10.80 12.95
CA GLN A 85 -8.36 9.76 13.11
C GLN A 85 -9.15 9.56 11.80
N PRO A 86 -9.53 8.31 11.45
CA PRO A 86 -9.15 7.06 12.12
C PRO A 86 -7.66 6.75 11.94
N ILE A 87 -7.03 6.09 12.91
CA ILE A 87 -5.65 5.62 12.76
C ILE A 87 -5.62 4.56 11.67
N LEU A 88 -4.84 4.81 10.61
CA LEU A 88 -4.69 3.88 9.49
C LEU A 88 -3.40 3.10 9.66
N GLN A 89 -3.52 1.89 10.20
CA GLN A 89 -2.39 1.00 10.41
C GLN A 89 -2.82 -0.45 10.20
N TYR A 90 -1.97 -1.18 9.50
CA TYR A 90 -2.09 -2.62 9.32
C TYR A 90 -0.70 -3.25 9.42
N GLN A 91 -0.63 -4.42 10.03
CA GLN A 91 0.55 -5.27 10.05
C GLN A 91 0.10 -6.73 10.03
N CYS A 92 0.64 -7.50 9.10
CA CYS A 92 0.46 -8.94 9.06
C CYS A 92 1.20 -9.55 10.26
N SER A 93 0.48 -10.30 11.08
CA SER A 93 0.98 -11.00 12.29
C SER A 93 1.54 -12.37 11.96
#